data_AF-A0A8B7PF48-F1
#
_entry.id   AF-A0A8B7PF48-F1
#
_cell.length_a   1.000
_cell.length_b   1.000
_cell.length_c   1.000
_cell.angle_alpha   90.00
_cell.angle_beta   90.00
_cell.angle_gamma   90.00
#
_symmetry.space_group_name_H-M   'P 1'
#
loop_
_entity.id
_entity.type
_entity.pdbx_description
1 polymer ?
#
loop_
_entity_poly.entity_id
_entity_poly.type
_entity_poly.pdbx_seq_one_letter_code
_entity_poly.pdbx_strand_id
1 'polypeptide(L)'
;MCGAEGGVPLIINTKQLLREARQLVADHGKWVYFGTDHAAWLSAHQTPNNGPYHWPDNTPVIGCIFTANDFFSFISDVGASVLRDDGKIGTLLDQPFLMNDLPVLCARTP
;
A
#
# COMPACT_ATOMS: atom_id res chain seq x y z
N MET A 1 -9.96 -8.85 4.82
CA MET A 1 -10.48 -7.62 5.46
C MET A 1 -11.46 -6.90 4.56
N CYS A 2 -11.07 -6.35 3.40
CA CYS A 2 -12.01 -5.61 2.52
C CYS A 2 -13.30 -6.38 2.19
N GLY A 3 -13.22 -7.68 1.87
CA GLY A 3 -14.39 -8.49 1.56
C GLY A 3 -15.39 -8.66 2.71
N ALA A 4 -14.95 -8.57 3.97
CA ALA A 4 -15.84 -8.62 5.12
C ALA A 4 -16.67 -7.32 5.27
N GLU A 5 -16.17 -6.22 4.73
CA GLU A 5 -16.81 -4.89 4.71
C GLU A 5 -17.53 -4.61 3.37
N GLY A 6 -17.74 -5.64 2.54
CA GLY A 6 -18.39 -5.49 1.22
C GLY A 6 -17.56 -4.72 0.20
N GLY A 7 -16.23 -4.66 0.37
CA GLY A 7 -15.31 -4.01 -0.55
C GLY A 7 -14.29 -4.95 -1.18
N VAL A 8 -13.52 -4.42 -2.11
CA VAL A 8 -12.38 -5.10 -2.74
C VAL A 8 -11.08 -4.40 -2.36
N PRO A 9 -9.92 -5.09 -2.42
CA PRO A 9 -8.64 -4.44 -2.22
C PRO A 9 -8.46 -3.29 -3.24
N LEU A 10 -8.01 -2.12 -2.78
CA LEU A 10 -7.86 -0.95 -3.65
C LEU A 10 -6.75 -1.18 -4.69
N ILE A 11 -7.04 -0.83 -5.95
CA ILE A 11 -6.06 -0.72 -7.04
C ILE A 11 -5.93 0.75 -7.41
N ILE A 12 -4.71 1.29 -7.36
CA ILE A 12 -4.45 2.70 -7.66
C ILE A 12 -3.93 2.81 -9.11
N ASN A 13 -4.84 3.12 -10.03
CA ASN A 13 -4.54 3.23 -11.46
C ASN A 13 -4.74 4.65 -12.04
N THR A 14 -5.15 5.62 -11.21
CA THR A 14 -5.26 7.04 -11.60
C THR A 14 -4.57 7.95 -10.58
N LYS A 15 -4.13 9.13 -11.04
CA LYS A 15 -3.56 10.16 -10.14
C LYS A 15 -4.58 10.69 -9.14
N GLN A 16 -5.87 10.68 -9.51
CA GLN A 16 -6.95 11.08 -8.61
C GLN A 16 -7.09 10.07 -7.46
N LEU A 17 -7.16 8.77 -7.77
CA LEU A 17 -7.20 7.73 -6.74
C LEU A 17 -5.96 7.77 -5.84
N LEU A 18 -4.78 8.04 -6.39
CA LEU A 18 -3.58 8.22 -5.56
C LEU A 18 -3.75 9.40 -4.60
N ARG A 19 -4.27 10.54 -5.06
CA ARG A 19 -4.50 11.70 -4.20
C ARG A 19 -5.50 11.42 -3.09
N GLU A 20 -6.61 10.76 -3.42
CA GLU A 20 -7.64 10.38 -2.45
C GLU A 20 -7.10 9.37 -1.44
N ALA A 21 -6.38 8.34 -1.89
CA ALA A 21 -5.75 7.36 -1.02
C ALA A 21 -4.72 8.01 -0.08
N ARG A 22 -3.91 8.94 -0.58
CA ARG A 22 -2.95 9.70 0.25
C ARG A 22 -3.65 10.52 1.34
N GLN A 23 -4.76 11.16 1.00
CA GLN A 23 -5.55 11.91 1.98
C GLN A 23 -6.11 10.98 3.06
N LEU A 24 -6.65 9.82 2.67
CA LEU A 24 -7.11 8.80 3.62
C LEU A 24 -5.98 8.31 4.53
N VAL A 25 -4.77 8.12 3.99
CA VAL A 25 -3.59 7.74 4.79
C VAL A 25 -3.20 8.85 5.74
N ALA A 26 -3.23 10.12 5.33
CA ALA A 26 -2.94 11.25 6.21
C ALA A 26 -3.96 11.38 7.35
N ASP A 27 -5.25 11.13 7.09
CA ASP A 27 -6.32 11.31 8.06
C ASP A 27 -6.50 10.11 9.00
N HIS A 28 -6.18 8.89 8.52
CA HIS A 28 -6.53 7.65 9.22
C HIS A 28 -5.38 6.64 9.36
N GLY A 29 -4.28 6.85 8.63
CA GLY A 29 -3.09 6.00 8.71
C GLY A 29 -2.46 6.01 10.10
N LYS A 30 -1.60 5.04 10.37
CA LYS A 30 -0.82 5.00 11.61
C LYS A 30 0.62 5.35 11.34
N TRP A 31 1.23 5.98 12.33
CA TRP A 31 2.66 6.27 12.32
C TRP A 31 3.45 4.96 12.22
N VAL A 32 4.31 4.88 11.21
CA VAL A 32 5.26 3.78 11.08
C VAL A 32 6.65 4.35 11.26
N TYR A 33 7.28 4.03 12.39
CA TYR A 33 8.66 4.40 12.74
C TYR A 33 8.91 5.91 12.98
N PHE A 34 9.46 6.27 14.15
CA PHE A 34 9.86 7.63 14.59
C PHE A 34 8.93 8.83 14.28
N GLY A 35 7.66 8.60 13.94
CA GLY A 35 6.66 9.66 13.82
C GLY A 35 6.86 10.59 12.62
N THR A 36 7.35 10.10 11.48
CA THR A 36 7.49 10.93 10.26
C THR A 36 6.49 10.64 9.16
N ASP A 37 5.88 9.45 9.08
CA ASP A 37 4.89 9.15 8.04
C ASP A 37 3.73 8.29 8.56
N HIS A 38 2.51 8.62 8.12
CA HIS A 38 1.37 7.73 8.25
C HIS A 38 1.38 6.71 7.12
N ALA A 39 1.01 5.47 7.43
CA ALA A 39 0.81 4.45 6.41
C ALA A 39 -0.49 3.67 6.57
N ALA A 40 -0.87 3.02 5.47
CA ALA A 40 -1.94 2.02 5.40
C ALA A 40 -1.51 0.87 4.48
N TRP A 41 -2.03 -0.32 4.76
CA TRP A 41 -1.82 -1.50 3.92
C TRP A 41 -2.44 -1.32 2.53
N LEU A 42 -1.69 -1.74 1.52
CA LEU A 42 -2.10 -1.85 0.13
C LEU A 42 -2.23 -3.31 -0.28
N SER A 43 -2.89 -3.49 -1.43
CA SER A 43 -3.16 -4.80 -2.03
C SER A 43 -2.07 -5.28 -2.98
N ALA A 44 -1.06 -4.44 -3.26
CA ALA A 44 0.03 -4.81 -4.14
C ALA A 44 0.88 -5.92 -3.50
N HIS A 45 1.35 -6.85 -4.31
CA HIS A 45 2.19 -7.95 -3.89
C HIS A 45 3.43 -8.03 -4.76
N GLN A 46 4.54 -8.48 -4.19
CA GLN A 46 5.75 -8.72 -4.93
C GLN A 46 5.67 -10.09 -5.61
N THR A 47 6.02 -10.17 -6.90
CA THR A 47 6.14 -11.47 -7.57
C THR A 47 7.34 -12.26 -7.03
N PRO A 48 7.34 -13.61 -7.16
CA PRO A 48 8.42 -14.45 -6.67
C PRO A 48 9.81 -14.01 -7.13
N ASN A 49 10.85 -14.38 -6.37
CA ASN A 49 12.26 -14.05 -6.64
C ASN A 49 12.55 -12.54 -6.68
N ASN A 50 11.95 -11.78 -5.76
CA ASN A 50 12.10 -10.32 -5.66
C ASN A 50 11.71 -9.59 -6.96
N GLY A 51 10.77 -10.15 -7.73
CA GLY A 51 10.31 -9.54 -8.96
C GLY A 51 9.47 -8.27 -8.73
N PRO A 52 8.92 -7.67 -9.80
CA PRO A 52 8.17 -6.42 -9.69
C PRO A 52 6.86 -6.57 -8.92
N TYR A 53 6.39 -5.46 -8.37
CA TYR A 53 5.10 -5.40 -7.68
C TYR A 53 3.95 -5.41 -8.68
N HIS A 54 2.92 -6.17 -8.35
CA HIS A 54 1.69 -6.26 -9.10
C HIS A 54 0.49 -6.00 -8.20
N TRP A 55 -0.55 -5.42 -8.79
CA TRP A 55 -1.87 -5.34 -8.18
C TRP A 55 -2.55 -6.72 -8.18
N PRO A 56 -3.64 -6.92 -7.41
CA PRO A 56 -4.39 -8.18 -7.41
C PRO A 56 -4.94 -8.61 -8.77
N ASP A 57 -5.12 -7.69 -9.71
CA ASP A 57 -5.51 -7.97 -11.10
C ASP A 57 -4.33 -8.34 -12.02
N ASN A 58 -3.14 -8.52 -11.42
CA ASN A 58 -1.88 -8.84 -12.09
C ASN A 58 -1.37 -7.75 -13.03
N THR A 59 -1.84 -6.50 -12.90
CA THR A 59 -1.24 -5.35 -13.58
C THR A 59 0.00 -4.85 -12.81
N PRO A 60 1.07 -4.42 -13.52
CA PRO A 60 2.27 -3.94 -12.86
C PRO A 60 2.00 -2.61 -12.14
N VAL A 61 2.53 -2.46 -10.92
CA VAL A 61 2.41 -1.21 -10.15
C VAL A 61 3.25 -0.10 -10.78
N ILE A 62 4.47 -0.43 -11.21
CA ILE A 62 5.37 0.48 -11.91
C ILE A 62 4.89 0.64 -13.36
N GLY A 63 4.79 1.89 -13.81
CA GLY A 63 4.40 2.23 -15.18
C GLY A 63 2.94 2.64 -15.36
N CYS A 64 2.10 2.46 -14.33
CA CYS A 64 0.76 3.07 -14.27
C CYS A 64 0.81 4.46 -13.63
N ILE A 65 1.02 4.49 -12.31
CA ILE A 65 1.01 5.72 -11.50
C ILE A 65 2.33 5.89 -10.75
N PHE A 66 2.96 4.77 -10.38
CA PHE A 66 4.21 4.75 -9.65
C PHE A 66 5.39 4.53 -10.59
N THR A 67 6.54 5.06 -10.19
CA THR A 67 7.85 4.85 -10.76
C THR A 67 8.73 4.08 -9.77
N ALA A 68 9.88 3.59 -10.22
CA ALA A 68 10.83 2.93 -9.33
C ALA A 68 11.32 3.84 -8.18
N ASN A 69 11.31 5.17 -8.38
CA ASN A 69 11.72 6.14 -7.36
C ASN A 69 10.66 6.38 -6.27
N ASP A 70 9.41 5.98 -6.54
CA ASP A 70 8.33 6.05 -5.55
C ASP A 70 8.36 4.86 -4.58
N PHE A 71 9.22 3.87 -4.85
CA PHE A 71 9.43 2.74 -3.96
C PHE A 71 10.47 3.06 -2.89
N PHE A 72 10.10 2.88 -1.62
CA PHE A 72 11.05 2.78 -0.52
C PHE A 72 11.21 1.32 -0.10
N SER A 73 12.41 0.95 0.33
CA SER A 73 12.68 -0.38 0.90
C SER A 73 12.98 -0.24 2.39
N PHE A 74 12.17 -0.89 3.21
CA PHE A 74 12.52 -1.16 4.61
C PHE A 74 12.99 -2.61 4.70
N ILE A 75 14.29 -2.81 4.50
CA ILE A 75 15.11 -3.93 5.01
C ILE A 75 14.37 -5.29 5.05
N SER A 76 13.74 -5.72 3.95
CA SER A 76 13.24 -7.10 3.77
C SER A 76 12.62 -7.27 2.39
N ASP A 77 13.02 -8.33 1.71
CA ASP A 77 12.44 -8.78 0.44
C ASP A 77 11.11 -9.55 0.61
N VAL A 78 10.61 -9.64 1.84
CA VAL A 78 9.38 -10.35 2.19
C VAL A 78 8.55 -9.45 3.10
N GLY A 79 7.47 -8.87 2.56
CA GLY A 79 6.60 -7.97 3.29
C GLY A 79 5.33 -7.63 2.52
N ALA A 80 4.29 -7.20 3.24
CA ALA A 80 3.09 -6.66 2.63
C ALA A 80 3.34 -5.20 2.18
N SER A 81 2.68 -4.78 1.11
CA SER A 81 2.86 -3.43 0.58
C SER A 81 2.06 -2.39 1.36
N VAL A 82 2.59 -1.18 1.48
CA VAL A 82 1.93 -0.04 2.13
C VAL A 82 1.99 1.22 1.28
N LEU A 83 1.01 2.10 1.47
CA LEU A 83 1.03 3.48 0.98
C LEU A 83 1.36 4.42 2.14
N ARG A 84 2.24 5.38 1.89
CA ARG A 84 2.47 6.54 2.76
C ARG A 84 1.67 7.77 2.30
N ASP A 85 1.39 8.68 3.21
CA ASP A 85 0.74 9.97 2.94
C ASP A 85 1.54 10.88 1.99
N ASP A 86 2.87 10.76 1.96
CA ASP A 86 3.75 11.39 0.96
C ASP A 86 3.57 10.83 -0.47
N GLY A 87 2.83 9.73 -0.62
CA GLY A 87 2.51 9.10 -1.90
C GLY A 87 3.48 8.02 -2.32
N LYS A 88 4.44 7.65 -1.47
CA LYS A 88 5.36 6.56 -1.75
C LYS A 88 4.78 5.21 -1.35
N ILE A 89 5.23 4.17 -2.04
CA ILE A 89 4.87 2.78 -1.80
C ILE A 89 6.09 2.00 -1.33
N GLY A 90 5.91 0.98 -0.53
CA GLY A 90 7.01 0.10 -0.15
C GLY A 90 6.53 -1.09 0.63
N THR A 91 7.46 -1.82 1.24
CA THR A 91 7.15 -2.94 2.12
C THR A 91 7.42 -2.60 3.56
N LEU A 92 6.58 -3.12 4.44
CA LEU A 92 6.89 -3.22 5.85
C LEU A 92 7.14 -4.68 6.21
N LEU A 93 8.09 -4.87 7.12
CA LEU A 93 8.31 -6.15 7.78
C LEU A 93 7.02 -6.65 8.40
N ASP A 94 6.84 -7.96 8.31
CA ASP A 94 5.85 -8.71 9.08
C ASP A 94 6.26 -8.68 10.56
N GLN A 95 6.06 -7.53 11.20
CA GLN A 95 6.15 -7.39 12.64
C GLN A 95 4.73 -7.48 13.20
N PRO A 96 4.46 -8.39 14.15
CA PRO A 96 3.10 -8.66 14.65
C PRO A 96 2.38 -7.41 15.20
N PHE A 97 3.13 -6.41 15.68
CA PHE A 97 2.56 -5.16 16.17
C PHE A 97 2.14 -4.19 15.05
N LEU A 98 2.81 -4.20 13.89
CA LEU A 98 2.43 -3.36 12.74
C LEU A 98 1.28 -3.97 11.94
N MET A 99 1.21 -5.31 11.89
CA MET A 99 0.21 -6.03 11.11
C MET A 99 -1.23 -5.77 11.55
N ASN A 100 -1.48 -5.68 12.86
CA ASN A 100 -2.84 -5.59 13.38
C ASN A 100 -3.38 -4.15 13.51
N ASP A 101 -2.49 -3.15 13.49
CA ASP A 101 -2.87 -1.77 13.80
C ASP A 101 -2.99 -0.86 12.58
N LEU A 102 -2.37 -1.22 11.45
CA LEU A 102 -2.43 -0.41 10.23
C LEU A 102 -3.77 -0.60 9.51
N PRO A 103 -4.47 0.49 9.13
CA PRO A 103 -5.67 0.38 8.33
C PRO A 103 -5.36 -0.19 6.95
N VAL A 104 -6.37 -0.77 6.30
CA VAL A 104 -6.27 -1.32 4.94
C VAL A 104 -7.03 -0.44 3.98
N LEU A 105 -6.42 -0.10 2.85
CA LEU A 105 -7.11 0.64 1.79
C LEU A 105 -7.98 -0.31 0.95
N CYS A 106 -9.29 -0.07 0.98
CA CYS A 106 -10.29 -0.84 0.24
C CYS A 106 -11.07 0.09 -0.69
N ALA A 107 -11.51 -0.44 -1.82
CA ALA A 107 -12.51 0.19 -2.68
C ALA A 107 -13.89 -0.43 -2.38
N ARG A 108 -14.94 0.39 -2.30
CA ARG A 108 -16.31 -0.12 -2.29
C ARG A 108 -16.71 -0.48 -3.71
N THR A 109 -17.24 -1.69 -3.89
CA THR A 109 -17.98 -2.02 -5.11
C THR A 109 -19.30 -1.23 -5.12
N PRO A 110 -19.74 -0.70 -6.28
CA PRO A 110 -21.03 -0.03 -6.41
C PRO A 110 -22.21 -0.88 -5.95
#